data_AF-A0A969XMA1-F1
#
_entry.id   AF-A0A969XMA1-F1
#
_cell.length_a   1.000
_cell.length_b   1.000
_cell.length_c   1.000
_cell.angle_alpha   90.00
_cell.angle_beta   90.00
_cell.angle_gamma   90.00
#
_symmetry.space_group_name_H-M   'P 1'
#
loop_
_entity.id
_entity.type
_entity.pdbx_description
1 polymer ?
#
loop_
_entity_poly.entity_id
_entity_poly.type
_entity_poly.pdbx_seq_one_letter_code
_entity_poly.pdbx_strand_id
1 'polypeptide(L)'
;DSLQPAIDALNAPIQDIDLVVIGCPHASLGELRAVADLLRGRRVAAALWITVARGVRDRATAEGLVEAIEASGGRVVADGCVVVAPMRELSYRTLATNSAKMASYALPHAGLRVRFGALEACIAAAIRGRWETVVH
;
A
#
# COMPACT_ATOMS: atom_id res chain seq x y z
N ASP A 1 -3.74 -20.11 -20.17
CA ASP A 1 -4.59 -19.80 -19.00
C ASP A 1 -4.36 -18.37 -18.54
N SER A 2 -5.44 -17.60 -18.41
CA SER A 2 -5.39 -16.22 -17.93
C SER A 2 -5.46 -16.19 -16.41
N LEU A 3 -4.64 -15.35 -15.77
CA LEU A 3 -4.69 -15.12 -14.32
C LEU A 3 -5.83 -14.17 -13.91
N GLN A 4 -6.55 -13.60 -14.89
CA GLN A 4 -7.56 -12.56 -14.65
C GLN A 4 -8.64 -12.95 -13.62
N PRO A 5 -9.24 -14.16 -13.66
CA PRO A 5 -10.27 -14.53 -12.69
C PRO A 5 -9.75 -14.55 -11.24
N ALA A 6 -8.50 -14.96 -11.04
CA ALA A 6 -7.87 -14.97 -9.72
C ALA A 6 -7.57 -13.54 -9.23
N ILE A 7 -7.16 -12.64 -10.13
CA ILE A 7 -6.94 -11.22 -9.82
C ILE A 7 -8.26 -10.53 -9.47
N ASP A 8 -9.33 -10.81 -10.22
CA ASP A 8 -10.65 -10.24 -9.97
C ASP A 8 -11.21 -10.68 -8.61
N ALA A 9 -10.98 -11.94 -8.21
CA ALA A 9 -11.39 -12.46 -6.91
C ALA A 9 -10.71 -11.78 -5.71
N LEU A 10 -9.56 -11.11 -5.91
CA LEU A 10 -8.88 -10.32 -4.88
C LEU A 10 -9.47 -8.91 -4.69
N ASN A 11 -10.34 -8.48 -5.60
CA ASN A 11 -10.83 -7.11 -5.66
C ASN A 11 -12.30 -7.02 -5.21
N ALA A 12 -12.52 -6.25 -4.15
CA ALA A 12 -13.87 -5.84 -3.75
C ALA A 12 -14.40 -4.72 -4.66
N PRO A 13 -15.73 -4.60 -4.83
CA PRO A 13 -16.36 -3.51 -5.58
C PRO A 13 -16.41 -2.22 -4.74
N ILE A 14 -15.23 -1.65 -4.48
CA ILE A 14 -15.03 -0.42 -3.70
C ILE A 14 -14.25 0.61 -4.51
N GLN A 15 -14.50 1.89 -4.24
CA GLN A 15 -13.76 3.00 -4.85
C GLN A 15 -13.02 3.82 -3.81
N ASP A 16 -13.63 4.21 -2.70
CA ASP A 16 -12.93 4.97 -1.66
C ASP A 16 -11.85 4.12 -0.98
N ILE A 17 -10.66 4.70 -0.79
CA ILE A 17 -9.49 4.04 -0.21
C ILE A 17 -9.05 4.81 1.03
N ASP A 18 -9.18 4.18 2.21
CA ASP A 18 -8.74 4.78 3.48
C ASP A 18 -7.24 4.56 3.71
N LEU A 19 -6.72 3.42 3.25
CA LEU A 19 -5.36 2.96 3.51
C LEU A 19 -4.74 2.33 2.25
N VAL A 20 -3.47 2.62 2.01
CA VAL A 20 -2.63 1.95 1.03
C VAL A 20 -1.46 1.29 1.77
N VAL A 21 -1.21 0.01 1.49
CA VAL A 21 -0.11 -0.74 2.10
C VAL A 21 0.77 -1.36 1.03
N ILE A 22 2.04 -0.98 1.03
CA ILE A 22 3.08 -1.53 0.17
C ILE A 22 4.05 -2.36 1.01
N GLY A 23 4.46 -3.50 0.45
CA GLY A 23 5.52 -4.33 1.04
C GLY A 23 5.02 -5.36 2.05
N CYS A 24 4.24 -6.37 1.63
CA CYS A 24 3.85 -7.49 2.49
C CYS A 24 4.67 -8.75 2.18
N PRO A 25 5.61 -9.20 3.05
CA PRO A 25 5.87 -8.68 4.40
C PRO A 25 6.77 -7.44 4.45
N HIS A 26 7.66 -7.25 3.48
CA HIS A 26 8.56 -6.09 3.42
C HIS A 26 8.79 -5.63 1.98
N ALA A 27 8.72 -4.33 1.74
CA ALA A 27 9.12 -3.71 0.49
C ALA A 27 10.64 -3.73 0.35
N SER A 28 11.11 -3.89 -0.88
CA SER A 28 12.52 -3.76 -1.22
C SER A 28 12.97 -2.29 -1.25
N LEU A 29 14.28 -2.04 -1.17
CA LEU A 29 14.82 -0.69 -1.34
C LEU A 29 14.47 -0.09 -2.72
N GLY A 30 14.40 -0.93 -3.76
CA GLY A 30 13.98 -0.50 -5.10
C GLY A 30 12.53 -0.04 -5.14
N GLU A 31 11.62 -0.73 -4.45
CA GLU A 31 10.23 -0.28 -4.30
C GLU A 31 10.15 1.04 -3.54
N LEU A 32 10.98 1.28 -2.52
CA LEU A 32 10.99 2.57 -1.82
C LEU A 32 11.40 3.72 -2.74
N ARG A 33 12.40 3.51 -3.61
CA ARG A 33 12.78 4.51 -4.63
C ARG A 33 11.63 4.80 -5.58
N ALA A 34 10.99 3.74 -6.09
CA ALA A 34 9.83 3.89 -6.98
C ALA A 34 8.68 4.64 -6.31
N VAL A 35 8.39 4.36 -5.04
CA VAL A 35 7.36 5.08 -4.27
C VAL A 35 7.76 6.55 -4.05
N ALA A 36 9.00 6.82 -3.65
CA ALA A 36 9.48 8.20 -3.48
C ALA A 36 9.38 9.01 -4.78
N ASP A 37 9.69 8.40 -5.91
CA ASP A 37 9.56 9.02 -7.23
C ASP A 37 8.11 9.30 -7.62
N LEU A 38 7.21 8.34 -7.40
CA LEU A 38 5.77 8.49 -7.67
C LEU A 38 5.10 9.54 -6.76
N LEU A 39 5.65 9.76 -5.56
CA LEU A 39 5.16 10.76 -4.60
C LEU A 39 5.77 12.16 -4.79
N ARG A 40 6.79 12.32 -5.64
CA ARG A 40 7.56 13.56 -5.75
C ARG A 40 6.66 14.77 -6.02
N GLY A 41 6.68 15.73 -5.08
CA GLY A 41 5.88 16.96 -5.16
C GLY A 41 4.38 16.77 -4.90
N ARG A 42 3.96 15.62 -4.38
CA ARG A 42 2.56 15.28 -4.10
C ARG A 42 2.36 15.02 -2.61
N ARG A 43 1.11 15.06 -2.15
CA ARG A 43 0.71 14.61 -0.82
C ARG A 43 -0.35 13.52 -0.94
N VAL A 44 -0.35 12.59 0.00
CA VAL A 44 -1.36 11.53 0.08
C VAL A 44 -2.63 12.04 0.75
N ALA A 45 -3.78 11.61 0.22
CA ALA A 45 -5.11 11.86 0.80
C ALA A 45 -5.58 10.66 1.65
N ALA A 46 -5.22 9.43 1.25
CA ALA A 46 -5.37 8.23 2.07
C ALA A 46 -4.12 8.01 2.93
N ALA A 47 -4.23 7.23 4.00
CA ALA A 47 -3.05 6.77 4.71
C ALA A 47 -2.18 5.90 3.79
N LEU A 48 -0.86 6.12 3.78
CA LEU A 48 0.08 5.29 3.03
C LEU A 48 1.11 4.70 3.99
N TRP A 49 1.12 3.37 4.11
CA TRP A 49 2.08 2.64 4.92
C TRP A 49 2.97 1.78 4.01
N ILE A 50 4.27 1.86 4.21
CA ILE A 50 5.26 1.03 3.54
C ILE A 50 5.96 0.21 4.61
N THR A 51 5.70 -1.08 4.63
CA THR A 51 6.32 -2.00 5.59
C THR A 51 7.65 -2.50 5.03
N VAL A 52 8.71 -2.46 5.83
CA VAL A 52 10.10 -2.77 5.42
C VAL A 52 10.83 -3.55 6.51
N ALA A 53 11.87 -4.29 6.12
CA ALA A 53 12.82 -4.85 7.09
C ALA A 53 13.71 -3.72 7.66
N ARG A 54 14.15 -3.83 8.92
CA ARG A 54 15.01 -2.81 9.57
C ARG A 54 16.19 -2.37 8.69
N GLY A 55 16.97 -3.33 8.19
CA GLY A 55 18.14 -3.01 7.36
C GLY A 55 17.80 -2.34 6.02
N VAL A 56 16.60 -2.53 5.49
CA VAL A 56 16.13 -1.78 4.31
C VAL A 56 15.75 -0.35 4.70
N ARG A 57 15.10 -0.17 5.86
CA ARG A 57 14.80 1.16 6.40
C ARG A 57 16.07 1.97 6.63
N ASP A 58 17.09 1.38 7.25
CA ASP A 58 18.35 2.07 7.54
C ASP A 58 19.04 2.56 6.26
N ARG A 59 19.07 1.70 5.23
CA ARG A 59 19.59 2.06 3.91
C ARG A 59 18.75 3.14 3.23
N ALA A 60 17.43 3.06 3.34
CA ALA A 60 16.52 4.04 2.77
C ALA A 60 16.64 5.41 3.45
N THR A 61 16.83 5.45 4.77
CA THR A 61 17.15 6.68 5.52
C THR A 61 18.48 7.28 5.04
N ALA A 62 19.52 6.46 4.88
CA ALA A 62 20.81 6.94 4.37
C ALA A 62 20.71 7.54 2.94
N GLU A 63 19.72 7.11 2.14
CA GLU A 63 19.43 7.66 0.81
C GLU A 63 18.42 8.81 0.81
N GLY A 64 17.88 9.22 1.97
CA GLY A 64 16.86 10.27 2.09
C GLY A 64 15.47 9.86 1.62
N LEU A 65 15.24 8.57 1.36
CA LEU A 65 13.97 8.06 0.82
C LEU A 65 12.87 8.07 1.87
N VAL A 66 13.21 7.75 3.12
CA VAL A 66 12.24 7.74 4.23
C VAL A 66 11.66 9.15 4.40
N GLU A 67 12.53 10.15 4.45
CA GLU A 67 12.19 11.56 4.58
C GLU A 67 11.35 12.04 3.40
N ALA A 68 11.69 11.66 2.17
CA ALA A 68 10.93 12.01 0.98
C ALA A 68 9.50 11.43 1.00
N ILE A 69 9.35 10.18 1.43
CA ILE A 69 8.05 9.51 1.56
C ILE A 69 7.22 10.14 2.68
N GLU A 70 7.83 10.39 3.83
CA GLU A 70 7.17 10.98 5.00
C GLU A 70 6.77 12.44 4.76
N ALA A 71 7.56 13.21 4.00
CA ALA A 71 7.21 14.57 3.57
C ALA A 71 5.92 14.62 2.73
N SER A 72 5.61 13.53 2.03
CA SER A 72 4.39 13.36 1.24
C SER A 72 3.20 12.89 2.10
N GLY A 73 3.40 12.63 3.38
CA GLY A 73 2.40 12.11 4.32
C GLY A 73 2.35 10.58 4.44
N GLY A 74 3.26 9.86 3.76
CA GLY A 74 3.43 8.42 3.93
C GLY A 74 4.11 8.06 5.25
N ARG A 75 4.18 6.76 5.57
CA ARG A 75 4.89 6.22 6.73
C ARG A 75 5.72 5.01 6.33
N VAL A 76 7.00 4.98 6.71
CA VAL A 76 7.88 3.83 6.52
C VAL A 76 8.04 3.08 7.83
N VAL A 77 7.39 1.92 7.94
CA VAL A 77 7.26 1.14 9.17
C VAL A 77 8.19 -0.08 9.11
N ALA A 78 9.13 -0.19 10.04
CA ALA A 78 9.95 -1.38 10.18
C ALA A 78 9.24 -2.48 10.98
N ASP A 79 9.35 -3.74 10.54
CA ASP A 79 8.82 -4.95 11.19
C ASP A 79 7.33 -4.92 11.55
N GLY A 80 6.55 -4.14 10.82
CA GLY A 80 5.09 -4.10 10.94
C GLY A 80 4.42 -5.02 9.94
N CYS A 81 3.28 -5.61 10.31
CA CYS A 81 2.41 -6.31 9.36
C CYS A 81 0.95 -5.92 9.60
N VAL A 82 0.30 -5.38 8.58
CA VAL A 82 -1.08 -4.90 8.66
C VAL A 82 -2.08 -6.04 8.87
N VAL A 83 -1.74 -7.28 8.48
CA VAL A 83 -2.61 -8.45 8.67
C VAL A 83 -2.76 -8.82 10.16
N VAL A 84 -1.76 -8.54 10.99
CA VAL A 84 -1.76 -8.88 12.43
C VAL A 84 -1.91 -7.65 13.33
N ALA A 85 -1.81 -6.45 12.78
CA ALA A 85 -2.15 -5.23 13.49
C ALA A 85 -3.65 -5.22 13.86
N PRO A 86 -4.07 -4.52 14.94
CA PRO A 86 -5.47 -4.44 15.37
C PRO A 86 -6.29 -3.52 14.44
N MET A 87 -6.30 -3.80 13.13
CA MET A 87 -6.91 -2.96 12.10
C MET A 87 -8.41 -2.73 12.31
N ARG A 88 -9.09 -3.68 12.96
CA ARG A 88 -10.52 -3.58 13.31
C ARG A 88 -10.81 -2.51 14.36
N GLU A 89 -9.81 -2.13 15.17
CA GLU A 89 -9.90 -1.06 16.16
C GLU A 89 -9.53 0.30 15.55
N LEU A 90 -8.89 0.31 14.39
CA LEU A 90 -8.58 1.52 13.64
C LEU A 90 -9.77 1.95 12.76
N SER A 91 -9.72 3.18 12.25
CA SER A 91 -10.78 3.75 11.41
C SER A 91 -10.77 3.28 9.95
N TYR A 92 -9.79 2.47 9.54
CA TYR A 92 -9.68 1.99 8.16
C TYR A 92 -10.72 0.91 7.85
N ARG A 93 -11.35 0.98 6.68
CA ARG A 93 -12.33 0.01 6.18
C ARG A 93 -11.96 -0.51 4.79
N THR A 94 -11.21 0.28 4.01
CA THR A 94 -10.75 -0.09 2.67
C THR A 94 -9.23 -0.01 2.55
N LEU A 95 -8.67 -0.91 1.73
CA LEU A 95 -7.23 -1.10 1.54
C LEU A 95 -6.91 -1.17 0.04
N ALA A 96 -5.85 -0.50 -0.41
CA ALA A 96 -5.18 -0.80 -1.67
C ALA A 96 -3.80 -1.44 -1.41
N THR A 97 -3.42 -2.46 -2.18
CA THR A 97 -2.11 -3.11 -2.05
C THR A 97 -1.61 -3.73 -3.35
N ASN A 98 -0.27 -3.79 -3.51
CA ASN A 98 0.40 -4.50 -4.59
C ASN A 98 0.76 -5.97 -4.23
N SER A 99 0.29 -6.48 -3.09
CA SER A 99 0.58 -7.84 -2.63
C SER A 99 -0.66 -8.72 -2.67
N ALA A 100 -0.64 -9.77 -3.49
CA ALA A 100 -1.71 -10.76 -3.55
C ALA A 100 -1.93 -11.45 -2.19
N LYS A 101 -0.83 -11.74 -1.46
CA LYS A 101 -0.89 -12.31 -0.10
C LYS A 101 -1.67 -11.40 0.84
N MET A 102 -1.38 -10.10 0.83
CA MET A 102 -2.10 -9.14 1.66
C MET A 102 -3.57 -9.05 1.24
N ALA A 103 -3.84 -9.01 -0.07
CA ALA A 103 -5.20 -8.95 -0.58
C ALA A 103 -6.06 -10.15 -0.14
N SER A 104 -5.48 -11.36 -0.12
CA SER A 104 -6.18 -12.55 0.35
C SER A 104 -6.46 -12.55 1.86
N TYR A 105 -5.60 -11.92 2.68
CA TYR A 105 -5.74 -11.94 4.14
C TYR A 105 -6.47 -10.74 4.73
N ALA A 106 -6.49 -9.60 4.04
CA ALA A 106 -6.96 -8.35 4.60
C ALA A 106 -8.44 -8.38 5.02
N LEU A 107 -9.33 -9.02 4.25
CA LEU A 107 -10.73 -9.14 4.65
C LEU A 107 -10.94 -10.11 5.83
N PRO A 108 -10.54 -11.40 5.75
CA PRO A 108 -10.80 -12.35 6.83
C PRO A 108 -10.09 -11.99 8.14
N HIS A 109 -8.84 -11.51 8.08
CA HIS A 109 -8.04 -11.24 9.29
C HIS A 109 -8.18 -9.79 9.77
N ALA A 110 -8.06 -8.81 8.87
CA ALA A 110 -8.04 -7.38 9.23
C ALA A 110 -9.40 -6.67 9.06
N GLY A 111 -10.41 -7.31 8.44
CA GLY A 111 -11.71 -6.70 8.19
C GLY A 111 -11.71 -5.62 7.11
N LEU A 112 -10.68 -5.58 6.24
CA LEU A 112 -10.51 -4.56 5.22
C LEU A 112 -10.95 -5.06 3.84
N ARG A 113 -11.79 -4.30 3.14
CA ARG A 113 -12.12 -4.56 1.74
C ARG A 113 -10.98 -4.08 0.84
N VAL A 114 -10.63 -4.85 -0.18
CA VAL A 114 -9.35 -4.65 -0.90
C VAL A 114 -9.53 -4.24 -2.35
N ARG A 115 -8.63 -3.37 -2.82
CA ARG A 115 -8.22 -3.27 -4.22
C ARG A 115 -6.78 -3.76 -4.38
N PHE A 116 -6.55 -4.65 -5.33
CA PHE A 116 -5.26 -5.24 -5.65
C PHE A 116 -4.84 -4.82 -7.05
N GLY A 117 -3.61 -4.31 -7.21
CA GLY A 117 -3.09 -3.92 -8.51
C GLY A 117 -1.64 -3.47 -8.47
N ALA A 118 -1.18 -2.87 -9.56
CA ALA A 118 0.20 -2.39 -9.69
C ALA A 118 0.55 -1.29 -8.67
N LEU A 119 1.84 -1.10 -8.43
CA LEU A 119 2.36 -0.10 -7.48
C LEU A 119 1.85 1.30 -7.83
N GLU A 120 1.88 1.65 -9.10
CA GLU A 120 1.45 2.94 -9.65
C GLU A 120 -0.03 3.19 -9.35
N ALA A 121 -0.89 2.19 -9.50
CA ALA A 121 -2.31 2.28 -9.19
C ALA A 121 -2.53 2.47 -7.67
N CYS A 122 -1.75 1.77 -6.85
CA CYS A 122 -1.81 1.91 -5.39
C CYS A 122 -1.36 3.31 -4.93
N ILE A 123 -0.26 3.84 -5.47
CA ILE A 123 0.21 5.18 -5.13
C ILE A 123 -0.73 6.26 -5.69
N ALA A 124 -1.30 6.05 -6.88
CA ALA A 124 -2.33 6.91 -7.42
C ALA A 124 -3.58 6.96 -6.50
N ALA A 125 -3.97 5.82 -5.94
CA ALA A 125 -5.05 5.74 -4.96
C ALA A 125 -4.68 6.43 -3.64
N ALA A 126 -3.44 6.29 -3.17
CA ALA A 126 -2.95 7.00 -1.97
C ALA A 126 -3.06 8.53 -2.14
N ILE A 127 -2.65 9.04 -3.30
CA ILE A 127 -2.69 10.47 -3.62
C ILE A 127 -4.14 11.00 -3.74
N ARG A 128 -5.06 10.19 -4.27
CA ARG A 128 -6.43 10.62 -4.56
C ARG A 128 -7.46 10.31 -3.48
N GLY A 129 -7.17 9.34 -2.60
CA GLY A 129 -8.15 8.82 -1.64
C GLY A 129 -9.15 7.83 -2.25
N ARG A 130 -8.96 7.41 -3.50
CA ARG A 130 -9.87 6.51 -4.22
C ARG A 130 -9.16 5.71 -5.29
N TRP A 131 -9.71 4.54 -5.61
CA TRP A 131 -9.29 3.67 -6.69
C TRP A 131 -9.95 4.07 -8.00
N GLU A 132 -9.15 4.44 -8.99
CA GLU A 132 -9.63 4.69 -10.35
C GLU A 132 -9.56 3.37 -11.13
N THR A 133 -10.70 2.86 -11.57
CA THR A 133 -10.74 1.76 -12.52
C THR A 133 -10.35 2.35 -13.87
N VAL A 134 -9.23 1.92 -14.45
CA VAL A 134 -8.93 2.25 -15.85
C VAL A 134 -9.97 1.51 -16.68
N VAL A 135 -10.96 2.25 -17.18
CA VAL A 135 -11.89 1.74 -18.18
C VAL A 135 -11.10 1.73 -19.48
N HIS A 136 -10.61 0.56 -19.88
CA HIS A 136 -10.13 0.34 -21.24
C HIS A 136 -11.29 -0.12 -22.11
#